data_AF-A0A779UKY0-F1
#
_entry.id   AF-A0A779UKY0-F1
#
_cell.length_a   1.000
_cell.length_b   1.000
_cell.length_c   1.000
_cell.angle_alpha   90.00
_cell.angle_beta   90.00
_cell.angle_gamma   90.00
#
_symmetry.space_group_name_H-M   'P 1'
#
loop_
_entity.id
_entity.type
_entity.pdbx_description
1 polymer ?
#
loop_
_entity_poly.entity_id
_entity_poly.type
_entity_poly.pdbx_seq_one_letter_code
_entity_poly.pdbx_strand_id
1 'polypeptide(L)'
;MKICIDDGSTNIKLAWTENGERRNAISPNSFKSEWSAPFGGMQPANYMLDGVRYGFDPVSDRFVQTTDTQYQYSDVNVIAIHHALVKSGITPQEVDVVVTLPLSEYFDTNAQPDMANINRKKANVMRPVEYQNGEAFTIRNVRVMPESIPAGFKALADMSPFESLLIVDLGGTTLDVAKVQGQLAGISQVFCDPHVGVSLMADAVLSVMATNGMRTSHHIANTIIEHRHDEAWLRQHIHNDAHYASLMAVIREKEETLKQRVIRALAVFSGYGRVMVVG
;
A
#
# COMPACT_ATOMS: atom_id res chain seq x y z
N MET A 1 13.13 12.09 -14.77
CA MET A 1 11.74 11.62 -15.05
C MET A 1 10.83 11.91 -13.84
N LYS A 2 9.51 12.13 -14.03
CA LYS A 2 8.55 12.27 -12.91
C LYS A 2 7.73 11.00 -12.71
N ILE A 3 7.65 10.51 -11.48
CA ILE A 3 6.95 9.26 -11.13
C ILE A 3 6.01 9.52 -9.95
N CYS A 4 4.75 9.11 -10.07
CA CYS A 4 3.80 9.09 -8.97
C CYS A 4 3.86 7.73 -8.28
N ILE A 5 3.91 7.74 -6.96
CA ILE A 5 4.13 6.57 -6.10
C ILE A 5 3.08 6.63 -5.00
N ASP A 6 2.14 5.68 -5.01
CA ASP A 6 1.36 5.34 -3.83
C ASP A 6 2.19 4.29 -3.08
N ASP A 7 2.84 4.73 -2.01
CA ASP A 7 3.78 3.94 -1.24
C ASP A 7 3.17 3.42 0.08
N GLY A 8 1.96 2.87 -0.03
CA GLY A 8 1.29 2.19 1.08
C GLY A 8 2.06 0.98 1.64
N SER A 9 1.80 0.66 2.91
CA SER A 9 2.53 -0.37 3.68
C SER A 9 2.40 -1.81 3.18
N THR A 10 1.46 -2.10 2.27
CA THR A 10 1.27 -3.45 1.70
C THR A 10 1.90 -3.57 0.31
N ASN A 11 1.65 -2.61 -0.56
CA ASN A 11 2.12 -2.59 -1.95
C ASN A 11 2.49 -1.16 -2.33
N ILE A 12 3.62 -1.02 -3.03
CA ILE A 12 4.04 0.20 -3.71
C ILE A 12 3.47 0.18 -5.12
N LYS A 13 2.70 1.20 -5.50
CA LYS A 13 2.15 1.34 -6.85
C LYS A 13 2.75 2.56 -7.52
N LEU A 14 3.34 2.34 -8.69
CA LEU A 14 3.94 3.37 -9.52
C LEU A 14 3.03 3.73 -10.68
N ALA A 15 3.03 5.01 -11.05
CA ALA A 15 2.47 5.49 -12.30
C ALA A 15 3.37 6.58 -12.90
N TRP A 16 3.70 6.45 -14.18
CA TRP A 16 4.46 7.44 -14.92
C TRP A 16 3.95 7.54 -16.36
N THR A 17 4.44 8.54 -17.08
CA THR A 17 4.20 8.69 -18.52
C THR A 17 5.49 8.51 -19.27
N GLU A 18 5.46 7.64 -20.28
CA GLU A 18 6.59 7.36 -21.16
C GLU A 18 6.07 7.36 -22.59
N ASN A 19 6.69 8.15 -23.46
CA ASN A 19 6.27 8.30 -24.86
C ASN A 19 4.78 8.67 -25.05
N GLY A 20 4.20 9.42 -24.10
CA GLY A 20 2.79 9.82 -24.12
C GLY A 20 1.82 8.75 -23.61
N GLU A 21 2.30 7.57 -23.25
CA GLU A 21 1.49 6.49 -22.68
C GLU A 21 1.63 6.42 -21.17
N ARG A 22 0.51 6.17 -20.49
CA ARG A 22 0.52 5.90 -19.05
C ARG A 22 1.02 4.48 -18.79
N ARG A 23 2.03 4.37 -17.95
CA ARG A 23 2.58 3.10 -17.46
C ARG A 23 2.30 2.97 -15.97
N ASN A 24 2.20 1.74 -15.48
CA ASN A 24 2.05 1.43 -14.07
C ASN A 24 2.88 0.20 -13.69
N ALA A 25 3.23 0.10 -12.41
CA ALA A 25 3.86 -1.08 -11.83
C ALA A 25 3.39 -1.22 -10.38
N ILE A 26 3.32 -2.46 -9.89
CA ILE A 26 3.01 -2.77 -8.49
C ILE A 26 4.11 -3.65 -7.95
N SER A 27 4.58 -3.34 -6.74
CA SER A 27 5.59 -4.11 -6.04
C SER A 27 5.17 -4.33 -4.58
N PRO A 28 5.22 -5.57 -4.07
CA PRO A 28 4.87 -5.82 -2.68
C PRO A 28 5.93 -5.27 -1.71
N ASN A 29 5.48 -4.91 -0.52
CA ASN A 29 6.35 -4.56 0.60
C ASN A 29 6.71 -5.82 1.39
N SER A 30 7.83 -6.47 1.06
CA SER A 30 8.25 -7.72 1.69
C SER A 30 9.77 -7.79 1.81
N PHE A 31 10.30 -7.17 2.87
CA PHE A 31 11.73 -7.03 3.11
C PHE A 31 12.12 -7.54 4.49
N LYS A 32 13.32 -8.14 4.55
CA LYS A 32 14.01 -8.52 5.78
C LYS A 32 15.28 -7.69 5.97
N SER A 33 15.71 -7.49 7.21
CA SER A 33 16.91 -6.75 7.59
C SER A 33 18.20 -7.57 7.44
N GLU A 34 18.31 -8.28 6.32
CA GLU A 34 19.49 -9.06 5.94
C GLU A 34 19.48 -9.26 4.42
N TRP A 35 20.65 -9.48 3.83
CA TRP A 35 20.72 -9.85 2.42
C TRP A 35 20.28 -11.29 2.18
N SER A 36 19.63 -11.50 1.04
CA SER A 36 19.40 -12.84 0.52
C SER A 36 20.67 -13.34 -0.20
N ALA A 37 20.93 -14.65 -0.13
CA ALA A 37 22.04 -15.27 -0.85
C ALA A 37 21.65 -15.56 -2.31
N PRO A 38 22.57 -15.43 -3.28
CA PRO A 38 22.33 -15.86 -4.65
C PRO A 38 22.23 -17.39 -4.73
N PHE A 39 21.28 -17.88 -5.51
CA PHE A 39 21.09 -19.31 -5.75
C PHE A 39 20.49 -19.55 -7.14
N GLY A 40 20.92 -20.64 -7.80
CA GLY A 40 20.34 -21.05 -9.09
C GLY A 40 20.54 -20.06 -10.25
N GLY A 41 21.58 -19.22 -10.20
CA GLY A 41 21.85 -18.20 -11.23
C GLY A 41 20.98 -16.93 -11.13
N MET A 42 20.07 -16.87 -10.16
CA MET A 42 19.28 -15.66 -9.87
C MET A 42 20.01 -14.76 -8.88
N GLN A 43 20.07 -13.47 -9.19
CA GLN A 43 20.60 -12.47 -8.27
C GLN A 43 19.47 -11.94 -7.37
N PRO A 44 19.65 -11.98 -6.04
CA PRO A 44 18.68 -11.45 -5.09
C PRO A 44 18.61 -9.92 -5.20
N ALA A 45 17.43 -9.35 -4.94
CA ALA A 45 17.30 -7.91 -4.84
C ALA A 45 17.72 -7.45 -3.43
N ASN A 46 19.00 -7.13 -3.31
CA ASN A 46 19.64 -6.68 -2.07
C ASN A 46 19.98 -5.19 -2.13
N TYR A 47 19.74 -4.52 -1.01
CA TYR A 47 19.89 -3.08 -0.84
C TYR A 47 20.70 -2.75 0.41
N MET A 48 21.29 -1.56 0.43
CA MET A 48 21.87 -0.99 1.64
C MET A 48 21.42 0.46 1.80
N LEU A 49 21.06 0.83 3.02
CA LEU A 49 20.64 2.17 3.40
C LEU A 49 21.28 2.45 4.77
N ASP A 50 22.03 3.55 4.86
CA ASP A 50 22.76 3.96 6.08
C ASP A 50 23.56 2.81 6.75
N GLY A 51 24.19 1.97 5.93
CA GLY A 51 25.00 0.84 6.37
C GLY A 51 24.21 -0.41 6.81
N VAL A 52 22.87 -0.35 6.80
CA VAL A 52 22.00 -1.48 7.12
C VAL A 52 21.60 -2.22 5.84
N ARG A 53 21.62 -3.55 5.89
CA ARG A 53 21.35 -4.43 4.76
C ARG A 53 19.89 -4.85 4.73
N TYR A 54 19.30 -4.82 3.54
CA TYR A 54 17.92 -5.26 3.29
C TYR A 54 17.86 -6.19 2.09
N GLY A 55 17.01 -7.21 2.17
CA GLY A 55 16.77 -8.16 1.08
C GLY A 55 15.28 -8.30 0.82
N PHE A 56 14.89 -8.25 -0.46
CA PHE A 56 13.54 -8.59 -0.87
C PHE A 56 13.30 -10.09 -0.74
N ASP A 57 12.20 -10.49 -0.11
CA ASP A 57 11.86 -11.90 0.12
C ASP A 57 10.34 -12.09 0.19
N PRO A 58 9.67 -12.42 -0.92
CA PRO A 58 8.21 -12.46 -1.00
C PRO A 58 7.57 -13.63 -0.25
N VAL A 59 8.37 -14.62 0.20
CA VAL A 59 7.89 -15.82 0.90
C VAL A 59 8.29 -15.85 2.37
N SER A 60 9.07 -14.87 2.82
CA SER A 60 9.51 -14.78 4.21
C SER A 60 8.36 -14.49 5.16
N ASP A 61 8.33 -15.22 6.27
CA ASP A 61 7.51 -14.91 7.45
C ASP A 61 8.21 -13.94 8.41
N ARG A 62 9.45 -13.50 8.08
CA ARG A 62 10.30 -12.61 8.89
C ARG A 62 10.38 -11.18 8.35
N PHE A 63 9.31 -10.70 7.73
CA PHE A 63 9.27 -9.33 7.24
C PHE A 63 9.28 -8.32 8.40
N VAL A 64 9.78 -7.11 8.15
CA VAL A 64 9.76 -6.04 9.15
C VAL A 64 8.33 -5.53 9.29
N GLN A 65 7.65 -5.94 10.35
CA GLN A 65 6.30 -5.47 10.65
C GLN A 65 6.37 -4.06 11.24
N THR A 66 5.78 -3.11 10.52
CA THR A 66 5.59 -1.72 10.97
C THR A 66 4.10 -1.42 10.99
N THR A 67 3.64 -0.57 11.90
CA THR A 67 2.33 0.05 11.74
C THR A 67 2.34 0.94 10.50
N ASP A 68 1.18 1.19 9.91
CA ASP A 68 1.09 2.02 8.70
C ASP A 68 1.75 3.41 8.90
N THR A 69 1.47 4.07 10.01
CA THR A 69 2.10 5.34 10.39
C THR A 69 3.63 5.25 10.50
N GLN A 70 4.16 4.23 11.19
CA GLN A 70 5.62 4.11 11.36
C GLN A 70 6.31 3.72 10.06
N TYR A 71 5.63 2.93 9.22
CA TYR A 71 6.12 2.52 7.92
C TYR A 71 6.52 3.71 7.06
N GLN A 72 5.66 4.74 7.00
CA GLN A 72 5.82 5.89 6.11
C GLN A 72 7.14 6.66 6.31
N TYR A 73 7.74 6.57 7.50
CA TYR A 73 8.99 7.23 7.87
C TYR A 73 10.15 6.25 8.12
N SER A 74 9.97 4.97 7.77
CA SER A 74 10.93 3.91 8.03
C SER A 74 11.93 3.75 6.88
N ASP A 75 13.03 3.07 7.20
CA ASP A 75 14.02 2.59 6.22
C ASP A 75 13.36 1.68 5.18
N VAL A 76 12.45 0.81 5.62
CA VAL A 76 11.80 -0.19 4.76
C VAL A 76 10.93 0.49 3.70
N ASN A 77 10.29 1.62 4.01
CA ASN A 77 9.57 2.41 3.00
C ASN A 77 10.52 2.92 1.90
N VAL A 78 11.70 3.45 2.26
CA VAL A 78 12.70 3.91 1.28
C VAL A 78 13.17 2.74 0.41
N ILE A 79 13.49 1.61 1.03
CA ILE A 79 13.90 0.39 0.31
C ILE A 79 12.79 -0.10 -0.62
N ALA A 80 11.54 -0.11 -0.18
CA ALA A 80 10.41 -0.55 -0.98
C ALA A 80 10.16 0.35 -2.20
N ILE A 81 10.28 1.67 -2.04
CA ILE A 81 10.21 2.64 -3.15
C ILE A 81 11.31 2.35 -4.18
N HIS A 82 12.57 2.22 -3.72
CA HIS A 82 13.68 1.93 -4.63
C HIS A 82 13.54 0.56 -5.31
N HIS A 83 13.05 -0.45 -4.60
CA HIS A 83 12.77 -1.75 -5.19
C HIS A 83 11.70 -1.67 -6.28
N ALA A 84 10.61 -0.93 -6.03
CA ALA A 84 9.56 -0.72 -7.02
C ALA A 84 10.10 0.01 -8.26
N LEU A 85 10.96 1.04 -8.07
CA LEU A 85 11.61 1.74 -9.18
C LEU A 85 12.47 0.80 -10.02
N VAL A 86 13.28 -0.06 -9.39
CA VAL A 86 14.07 -1.07 -10.10
C VAL A 86 13.16 -2.07 -10.83
N LYS A 87 12.07 -2.51 -10.20
CA LYS A 87 11.11 -3.46 -10.79
C LYS A 87 10.24 -2.86 -11.89
N SER A 88 10.15 -1.53 -11.99
CA SER A 88 9.39 -0.85 -13.04
C SER A 88 9.96 -1.06 -14.45
N GLY A 89 11.23 -1.48 -14.55
CA GLY A 89 11.96 -1.61 -15.82
C GLY A 89 12.54 -0.29 -16.36
N ILE A 90 12.30 0.84 -15.67
CA ILE A 90 12.94 2.11 -15.99
C ILE A 90 14.45 1.99 -15.75
N THR A 91 15.27 2.51 -16.67
CA THR A 91 16.71 2.59 -16.45
C THR A 91 17.02 3.50 -15.27
N PRO A 92 17.82 3.05 -14.27
CA PRO A 92 18.23 3.87 -13.13
C PRO A 92 18.74 5.24 -13.58
N GLN A 93 18.19 6.30 -12.97
CA GLN A 93 18.48 7.68 -13.31
C GLN A 93 18.03 8.62 -12.17
N GLU A 94 18.26 9.91 -12.35
CA GLU A 94 17.66 10.94 -11.51
C GLU A 94 16.14 11.07 -11.74
N VAL A 95 15.36 10.99 -10.66
CA VAL A 95 13.90 11.07 -10.70
C VAL A 95 13.35 12.09 -9.73
N ASP A 96 12.21 12.68 -10.10
CA ASP A 96 11.37 13.49 -9.23
C ASP A 96 10.12 12.67 -8.90
N VAL A 97 9.80 12.52 -7.62
CA VAL A 97 8.71 11.64 -7.18
C VAL A 97 7.57 12.42 -6.53
N VAL A 98 6.36 11.91 -6.70
CA VAL A 98 5.19 12.29 -5.90
C VAL A 98 4.82 11.07 -5.06
N VAL A 99 5.02 11.14 -3.75
CA VAL A 99 4.68 10.08 -2.79
C VAL A 99 3.41 10.42 -2.02
N THR A 100 2.88 9.48 -1.24
CA THR A 100 1.67 9.67 -0.45
C THR A 100 1.93 9.67 1.06
N LEU A 101 0.97 10.19 1.82
CA LEU A 101 0.82 10.01 3.25
C LEU A 101 -0.64 9.68 3.57
N PRO A 102 -0.92 8.77 4.50
CA PRO A 102 -2.27 8.53 5.02
C PRO A 102 -2.95 9.83 5.45
N LEU A 103 -4.28 9.88 5.41
CA LEU A 103 -5.01 11.12 5.70
C LEU A 103 -4.72 11.65 7.11
N SER A 104 -4.57 10.77 8.09
CA SER A 104 -4.21 11.12 9.47
C SER A 104 -2.80 11.66 9.64
N GLU A 105 -1.90 11.37 8.70
CA GLU A 105 -0.51 11.84 8.72
C GLU A 105 -0.31 13.09 7.89
N TYR A 106 -1.10 13.25 6.82
CA TYR A 106 -1.06 14.43 5.97
C TYR A 106 -1.78 15.63 6.59
N PHE A 107 -2.89 15.41 7.30
CA PHE A 107 -3.68 16.47 7.93
C PHE A 107 -3.53 16.47 9.46
N ASP A 108 -3.38 17.66 10.04
CA ASP A 108 -3.39 17.87 11.48
C ASP A 108 -4.83 17.84 12.06
N THR A 109 -4.96 18.03 13.37
CA THR A 109 -6.26 18.06 14.05
C THR A 109 -7.18 19.21 13.62
N ASN A 110 -6.66 20.20 12.88
CA ASN A 110 -7.40 21.33 12.32
C ASN A 110 -7.69 21.14 10.81
N ALA A 111 -7.47 19.93 10.28
CA ALA A 111 -7.60 19.60 8.87
C ALA A 111 -6.70 20.46 7.96
N GLN A 112 -5.55 20.91 8.47
CA GLN A 112 -4.52 21.61 7.69
C GLN A 112 -3.35 20.66 7.38
N PRO A 113 -2.62 20.86 6.27
CA PRO A 113 -1.45 20.06 5.98
C PRO A 113 -0.41 20.11 7.11
N ASP A 114 -0.07 18.96 7.69
CA ASP A 114 0.99 18.86 8.69
C ASP A 114 2.35 18.94 7.98
N MET A 115 2.91 20.14 7.95
CA MET A 115 4.19 20.39 7.30
C MET A 115 5.37 19.68 7.98
N ALA A 116 5.27 19.33 9.27
CA ALA A 116 6.32 18.58 9.95
C ALA A 116 6.35 17.14 9.42
N ASN A 117 5.20 16.46 9.35
CA ASN A 117 5.07 15.13 8.79
C ASN A 117 5.43 15.09 7.29
N ILE A 118 4.93 16.05 6.51
CA ILE A 118 5.24 16.16 5.08
C ILE A 118 6.75 16.32 4.86
N ASN A 119 7.43 17.18 5.63
CA ASN A 119 8.86 17.37 5.48
C ASN A 119 9.66 16.17 5.99
N ARG A 120 9.21 15.50 7.05
CA ARG A 120 9.79 14.23 7.53
C ARG A 120 9.72 13.15 6.46
N LYS A 121 8.58 13.01 5.78
CA LYS A 121 8.39 12.08 4.66
C LYS A 121 9.35 12.39 3.51
N LYS A 122 9.46 13.65 3.09
CA LYS A 122 10.40 14.07 2.04
C LYS A 122 11.85 13.73 2.41
N ALA A 123 12.26 14.06 3.63
CA ALA A 123 13.60 13.78 4.12
C ALA A 123 13.90 12.27 4.13
N ASN A 124 12.93 11.44 4.52
CA ASN A 124 13.09 9.99 4.48
C ASN A 124 13.26 9.46 3.05
N VAL A 125 12.36 9.84 2.13
CA VAL A 125 12.36 9.35 0.75
C VAL A 125 13.58 9.82 -0.05
N MET A 126 14.20 10.94 0.31
CA MET A 126 15.42 11.45 -0.33
C MET A 126 16.70 10.71 0.10
N ARG A 127 16.65 9.78 1.06
CA ARG A 127 17.84 9.08 1.54
C ARG A 127 18.44 8.20 0.44
N PRO A 128 19.76 8.21 0.25
CA PRO A 128 20.42 7.42 -0.79
C PRO A 128 20.35 5.92 -0.46
N VAL A 129 20.09 5.10 -1.48
CA VAL A 129 20.07 3.64 -1.38
C VAL A 129 21.10 3.06 -2.34
N GLU A 130 21.88 2.09 -1.87
CA GLU A 130 22.75 1.28 -2.71
C GLU A 130 22.02 0.01 -3.15
N TYR A 131 22.23 -0.40 -4.41
CA TYR A 131 21.67 -1.62 -4.98
C TYR A 131 22.78 -2.59 -5.38
N GLN A 132 22.71 -3.84 -4.91
CA GLN A 132 23.81 -4.80 -5.13
C GLN A 132 24.04 -5.11 -6.62
N ASN A 133 22.98 -5.11 -7.43
CA ASN A 133 23.05 -5.61 -8.81
C ASN A 133 23.24 -4.51 -9.86
N GLY A 134 23.62 -3.29 -9.46
CA GLY A 134 23.90 -2.22 -10.40
C GLY A 134 23.68 -0.82 -9.82
N GLU A 135 23.36 0.12 -10.71
CA GLU A 135 23.08 1.50 -10.31
C GLU A 135 21.71 1.62 -9.62
N ALA A 136 21.66 2.46 -8.59
CA ALA A 136 20.42 2.83 -7.93
C ALA A 136 19.86 4.13 -8.53
N PHE A 137 18.54 4.29 -8.43
CA PHE A 137 17.89 5.56 -8.72
C PHE A 137 18.37 6.64 -7.73
N THR A 138 18.42 7.89 -8.18
CA THR A 138 18.63 9.05 -7.30
C THR A 138 17.35 9.88 -7.26
N ILE A 139 16.70 9.96 -6.10
CA ILE A 139 15.51 10.77 -5.91
C ILE A 139 15.94 12.21 -5.59
N ARG A 140 15.70 13.15 -6.51
CA ARG A 140 16.12 14.54 -6.37
C ARG A 140 15.09 15.43 -5.70
N ASN A 141 13.83 15.25 -6.06
CA ASN A 141 12.73 16.05 -5.54
C ASN A 141 11.59 15.15 -5.09
N VAL A 142 11.00 15.48 -3.95
CA VAL A 142 9.84 14.78 -3.39
C VAL A 142 8.70 15.76 -3.18
N ARG A 143 7.57 15.50 -3.83
CA ARG A 143 6.27 16.07 -3.47
C ARG A 143 5.46 15.03 -2.71
N VAL A 144 4.72 15.46 -1.70
CA VAL A 144 3.82 14.58 -0.94
C VAL A 144 2.39 14.99 -1.24
N MET A 145 1.50 14.02 -1.40
CA MET A 145 0.05 14.20 -1.51
C MET A 145 -0.66 13.39 -0.41
N PRO A 146 -1.87 13.80 0.02
CA PRO A 146 -2.68 12.95 0.87
C PRO A 146 -3.13 11.72 0.07
N GLU A 147 -3.22 10.57 0.73
CA GLU A 147 -3.88 9.38 0.19
C GLU A 147 -5.36 9.65 -0.13
N SER A 148 -5.97 8.77 -0.92
CA SER A 148 -7.39 8.78 -1.30
C SER A 148 -7.86 9.97 -2.17
N ILE A 149 -7.64 11.22 -1.74
CA ILE A 149 -8.17 12.45 -2.35
C ILE A 149 -7.76 12.60 -3.83
N PRO A 150 -6.50 12.36 -4.24
CA PRO A 150 -6.10 12.46 -5.64
C PRO A 150 -6.87 11.52 -6.57
N ALA A 151 -7.33 10.37 -6.08
CA ALA A 151 -8.12 9.43 -6.89
C ALA A 151 -9.47 10.02 -7.30
N GLY A 152 -10.05 10.89 -6.46
CA GLY A 152 -11.32 11.56 -6.72
C GLY A 152 -11.21 12.80 -7.62
N PHE A 153 -10.00 13.25 -7.96
CA PHE A 153 -9.77 14.54 -8.63
C PHE A 153 -10.61 14.72 -9.90
N LYS A 154 -10.65 13.70 -10.76
CA LYS A 154 -11.42 13.74 -12.01
C LYS A 154 -12.93 13.84 -11.73
N ALA A 155 -13.44 13.03 -10.80
CA ALA A 155 -14.86 13.05 -10.44
C ALA A 155 -15.26 14.39 -9.80
N LEU A 156 -14.39 14.94 -8.94
CA LEU A 156 -14.61 16.22 -8.27
C LEU A 156 -14.60 17.41 -9.24
N ALA A 157 -13.75 17.40 -10.27
CA ALA A 157 -13.66 18.48 -11.25
C ALA A 157 -14.99 18.75 -11.98
N ASP A 158 -15.78 17.70 -12.23
CA ASP A 158 -17.06 17.77 -12.93
C ASP A 158 -18.27 17.99 -12.00
N MET A 159 -18.05 18.08 -10.69
CA MET A 159 -19.13 18.24 -9.69
C MET A 159 -19.34 19.71 -9.32
N SER A 160 -20.59 20.08 -9.03
CA SER A 160 -20.89 21.41 -8.49
C SER A 160 -20.23 21.60 -7.11
N PRO A 161 -19.78 22.82 -6.74
CA PRO A 161 -19.21 23.07 -5.41
C PRO A 161 -20.23 22.86 -4.26
N PHE A 162 -21.53 22.76 -4.57
CA PHE A 162 -22.59 22.41 -3.63
C PHE A 162 -22.84 20.90 -3.51
N GLU A 163 -22.19 20.09 -4.35
CA GLU A 163 -22.17 18.63 -4.23
C GLU A 163 -20.91 18.18 -3.49
N SER A 164 -20.90 16.94 -3.02
CA SER A 164 -19.71 16.34 -2.42
C SER A 164 -19.56 14.86 -2.77
N LEU A 165 -18.32 14.43 -2.90
CA LEU A 165 -17.90 13.05 -3.12
C LEU A 165 -17.40 12.48 -1.79
N LEU A 166 -17.91 11.31 -1.42
CA LEU A 166 -17.31 10.48 -0.39
C LEU A 166 -16.31 9.53 -1.03
N ILE A 167 -15.04 9.68 -0.70
CA ILE A 167 -13.96 8.80 -1.12
C ILE A 167 -13.72 7.83 0.02
N VAL A 168 -13.85 6.53 -0.24
CA VAL A 168 -13.64 5.44 0.71
C VAL A 168 -12.46 4.63 0.21
N ASP A 169 -11.34 4.67 0.94
CA ASP A 169 -10.09 4.03 0.60
C ASP A 169 -9.81 2.92 1.61
N LEU A 170 -10.01 1.68 1.17
CA LEU A 170 -9.78 0.50 2.00
C LEU A 170 -8.41 -0.08 1.67
N GLY A 171 -7.41 0.37 2.41
CA GLY A 171 -6.03 -0.08 2.26
C GLY A 171 -5.77 -1.44 2.91
N GLY A 172 -4.50 -1.84 2.84
CA GLY A 172 -4.04 -3.07 3.48
C GLY A 172 -4.20 -3.04 4.99
N THR A 173 -3.95 -1.91 5.64
CA THR A 173 -3.96 -1.78 7.11
C THR A 173 -4.89 -0.69 7.63
N THR A 174 -5.34 0.22 6.77
CA THR A 174 -6.11 1.41 7.14
C THR A 174 -7.37 1.54 6.29
N LEU A 175 -8.36 2.24 6.85
CA LEU A 175 -9.54 2.70 6.15
C LEU A 175 -9.54 4.22 6.23
N ASP A 176 -9.32 4.86 5.08
CA ASP A 176 -9.28 6.30 4.94
C ASP A 176 -10.54 6.78 4.21
N VAL A 177 -11.26 7.72 4.82
CA VAL A 177 -12.52 8.23 4.27
C VAL A 177 -12.48 9.76 4.24
N ALA A 178 -12.65 10.32 3.05
CA ALA A 178 -12.68 11.77 2.84
C ALA A 178 -13.97 12.19 2.17
N LYS A 179 -14.66 13.18 2.75
CA LYS A 179 -15.76 13.89 2.10
C LYS A 179 -15.23 15.20 1.51
N VAL A 180 -15.25 15.32 0.19
CA VAL A 180 -14.67 16.45 -0.53
C VAL A 180 -15.74 17.14 -1.40
N GLN A 181 -15.76 18.47 -1.37
CA GLN A 181 -16.69 19.28 -2.17
C GLN A 181 -16.29 19.28 -3.65
N GLY A 182 -17.28 19.37 -4.55
CA GLY A 182 -17.04 19.50 -5.98
C GLY A 182 -16.12 20.69 -6.32
N GLN A 183 -15.46 20.60 -7.46
CA GLN A 183 -14.38 21.51 -7.89
C GLN A 183 -13.22 21.63 -6.89
N LEU A 184 -13.08 20.66 -5.97
CA LEU A 184 -12.11 20.70 -4.87
C LEU A 184 -12.24 21.98 -4.02
N ALA A 185 -13.46 22.50 -3.88
CA ALA A 185 -13.72 23.74 -3.14
C ALA A 185 -13.37 23.66 -1.64
N GLY A 186 -13.29 22.44 -1.10
CA GLY A 186 -12.90 22.19 0.28
C GLY A 186 -13.02 20.72 0.67
N ILE A 187 -12.32 20.34 1.75
CA ILE A 187 -12.48 19.05 2.40
C ILE A 187 -13.45 19.26 3.57
N SER A 188 -14.61 18.60 3.53
CA SER A 188 -15.65 18.78 4.53
C SER A 188 -15.43 17.93 5.77
N GLN A 189 -14.88 16.73 5.60
CA GLN A 189 -14.65 15.78 6.69
C GLN A 189 -13.61 14.75 6.27
N VAL A 190 -12.75 14.38 7.22
CA VAL A 190 -11.76 13.30 7.08
C VAL A 190 -11.97 12.34 8.25
N PHE A 191 -11.88 11.05 7.98
CA PHE A 191 -11.86 9.99 8.96
C PHE A 191 -10.82 8.97 8.55
N CYS A 192 -10.01 8.52 9.49
CA CYS A 192 -9.03 7.46 9.30
C CYS A 192 -9.22 6.44 10.43
N ASP A 193 -9.30 5.17 10.08
CA ASP A 193 -9.30 4.06 11.02
C ASP A 193 -8.09 3.14 10.76
N PRO A 194 -7.04 3.22 11.59
CA PRO A 194 -5.85 2.38 11.44
C PRO A 194 -6.06 0.92 11.89
N HIS A 195 -7.28 0.55 12.27
CA HIS A 195 -7.65 -0.80 12.72
C HIS A 195 -8.59 -1.52 11.75
N VAL A 196 -8.88 -0.91 10.59
CA VAL A 196 -9.74 -1.47 9.55
C VAL A 196 -8.96 -1.53 8.26
N GLY A 197 -8.52 -2.72 7.86
CA GLY A 197 -7.82 -2.94 6.59
C GLY A 197 -7.98 -4.38 6.14
N VAL A 198 -7.55 -4.69 4.91
CA VAL A 198 -7.57 -6.05 4.35
C VAL A 198 -6.68 -7.03 5.15
N SER A 199 -5.71 -6.52 5.91
CA SER A 199 -4.87 -7.28 6.83
C SER A 199 -5.69 -8.10 7.83
N LEU A 200 -6.89 -7.65 8.21
CA LEU A 200 -7.82 -8.43 9.03
C LEU A 200 -8.10 -9.82 8.44
N MET A 201 -8.24 -9.88 7.12
CA MET A 201 -8.41 -11.14 6.39
C MET A 201 -7.08 -11.87 6.24
N ALA A 202 -6.00 -11.15 5.88
CA ALA A 202 -4.68 -11.75 5.67
C ALA A 202 -4.15 -12.44 6.94
N ASP A 203 -4.25 -11.79 8.11
CA ASP A 203 -3.85 -12.33 9.40
C ASP A 203 -4.62 -13.61 9.75
N ALA A 204 -5.90 -13.64 9.40
CA ALA A 204 -6.73 -14.81 9.65
C ALA A 204 -6.36 -15.98 8.72
N VAL A 205 -6.07 -15.70 7.45
CA VAL A 205 -5.51 -16.69 6.51
C VAL A 205 -4.17 -17.22 7.03
N LEU A 206 -3.25 -16.34 7.44
CA LEU A 206 -1.96 -16.73 8.01
C LEU A 206 -2.12 -17.66 9.22
N SER A 207 -3.04 -17.32 10.14
CA SER A 207 -3.33 -18.13 11.33
C SER A 207 -3.85 -19.53 11.00
N VAL A 208 -4.79 -19.63 10.05
CA VAL A 208 -5.34 -20.92 9.59
C VAL A 208 -4.27 -21.74 8.89
N MET A 209 -3.49 -21.12 8.00
CA MET A 209 -2.41 -21.81 7.28
C MET A 209 -1.36 -22.34 8.27
N ALA A 210 -0.97 -21.54 9.27
CA ALA A 210 -0.02 -21.94 10.29
C ALA A 210 -0.51 -23.12 11.16
N THR A 211 -1.79 -23.13 11.53
CA THR A 211 -2.41 -24.24 12.29
C THR A 211 -2.43 -25.53 11.48
N ASN A 212 -2.50 -25.42 10.15
CA ASN A 212 -2.41 -26.52 9.22
C ASN A 212 -0.97 -26.86 8.80
N GLY A 213 0.04 -26.34 9.51
CA GLY A 213 1.45 -26.62 9.28
C GLY A 213 2.10 -25.85 8.12
N MET A 214 1.41 -24.88 7.53
CA MET A 214 1.88 -24.07 6.41
C MET A 214 2.14 -22.64 6.87
N ARG A 215 3.37 -22.35 7.32
CA ARG A 215 3.78 -20.95 7.54
C ARG A 215 4.04 -20.28 6.19
N THR A 216 3.54 -19.06 6.03
CA THR A 216 3.58 -18.33 4.77
C THR A 216 3.66 -16.82 5.01
N SER A 217 3.80 -16.04 3.94
CA SER A 217 3.91 -14.58 3.99
C SER A 217 2.57 -13.88 3.77
N HIS A 218 2.47 -12.60 4.14
CA HIS A 218 1.30 -11.75 3.81
C HIS A 218 1.04 -11.68 2.30
N HIS A 219 2.09 -11.70 1.48
CA HIS A 219 1.94 -11.69 0.02
C HIS A 219 1.18 -12.93 -0.46
N ILE A 220 1.52 -14.11 0.06
CA ILE A 220 0.81 -15.35 -0.27
C ILE A 220 -0.61 -15.34 0.31
N ALA A 221 -0.79 -14.86 1.54
CA ALA A 221 -2.11 -14.72 2.16
C ALA A 221 -3.04 -13.81 1.33
N ASN A 222 -2.53 -12.68 0.85
CA ASN A 222 -3.26 -11.77 -0.04
C ASN A 222 -3.59 -12.43 -1.37
N THR A 223 -2.65 -13.18 -1.96
CA THR A 223 -2.89 -13.94 -3.20
C THR A 223 -4.03 -14.96 -3.03
N ILE A 224 -4.07 -15.67 -1.89
CA ILE A 224 -5.17 -16.58 -1.54
C ILE A 224 -6.50 -15.82 -1.45
N ILE A 225 -6.51 -14.63 -0.83
CA ILE A 225 -7.72 -13.81 -0.70
C ILE A 225 -8.19 -13.29 -2.07
N GLU A 226 -7.27 -12.88 -2.94
CA GLU A 226 -7.58 -12.46 -4.32
C GLU A 226 -8.25 -13.60 -5.11
N HIS A 227 -7.74 -14.81 -4.97
CA HIS A 227 -8.28 -16.02 -5.60
C HIS A 227 -9.41 -16.71 -4.81
N ARG A 228 -9.99 -16.08 -3.78
CA ARG A 228 -11.02 -16.70 -2.90
C ARG A 228 -12.28 -17.21 -3.62
N HIS A 229 -12.53 -16.75 -4.84
CA HIS A 229 -13.66 -17.19 -5.67
C HIS A 229 -13.26 -18.21 -6.75
N ASP A 230 -11.97 -18.53 -6.87
CA ASP A 230 -11.42 -19.49 -7.81
C ASP A 230 -11.01 -20.79 -7.09
N GLU A 231 -11.99 -21.68 -6.93
CA GLU A 231 -11.74 -22.97 -6.27
C GLU A 231 -10.68 -23.79 -7.02
N ALA A 232 -10.68 -23.78 -8.35
CA ALA A 232 -9.72 -24.56 -9.13
C ALA A 232 -8.28 -24.13 -8.82
N TRP A 233 -8.02 -22.83 -8.75
CA TRP A 233 -6.72 -22.28 -8.38
C TRP A 233 -6.36 -22.62 -6.93
N LEU A 234 -7.29 -22.46 -5.98
CA LEU A 234 -7.02 -22.74 -4.56
C LEU A 234 -6.70 -24.21 -4.32
N ARG A 235 -7.40 -25.13 -5.01
CA ARG A 235 -7.21 -26.59 -4.88
C ARG A 235 -5.87 -27.08 -5.44
N GLN A 236 -5.22 -26.31 -6.30
CA GLN A 236 -3.84 -26.58 -6.74
C GLN A 236 -2.81 -26.33 -5.63
N HIS A 237 -3.14 -25.51 -4.63
CA HIS A 237 -2.24 -25.13 -3.54
C HIS A 237 -2.67 -25.73 -2.19
N ILE A 238 -3.96 -26.04 -2.03
CA ILE A 238 -4.57 -26.53 -0.78
C ILE A 238 -5.34 -27.81 -1.09
N HIS A 239 -4.63 -28.92 -1.06
CA HIS A 239 -5.17 -30.23 -1.47
C HIS A 239 -6.07 -30.89 -0.41
N ASN A 240 -5.84 -30.61 0.87
CA ASN A 240 -6.61 -31.22 1.96
C ASN A 240 -7.99 -30.56 2.08
N ASP A 241 -9.05 -31.35 1.98
CA ASP A 241 -10.44 -30.87 2.04
C ASP A 241 -10.80 -30.15 3.34
N ALA A 242 -10.32 -30.64 4.48
CA ALA A 242 -10.58 -30.01 5.77
C ALA A 242 -9.84 -28.68 5.89
N HIS A 243 -8.60 -28.58 5.40
CA HIS A 243 -7.84 -27.32 5.37
C HIS A 243 -8.52 -26.30 4.47
N TYR A 244 -8.95 -26.70 3.27
CA TYR A 244 -9.68 -25.84 2.35
C TYR A 244 -11.00 -25.33 2.96
N ALA A 245 -11.79 -26.23 3.55
CA ALA A 245 -13.05 -25.85 4.20
C ALA A 245 -12.84 -24.87 5.36
N SER A 246 -11.83 -25.11 6.21
CA SER A 246 -11.48 -24.23 7.33
C SER A 246 -11.03 -22.85 6.85
N LEU A 247 -10.18 -22.80 5.83
CA LEU A 247 -9.72 -21.55 5.22
C LEU A 247 -10.88 -20.74 4.66
N MET A 248 -11.75 -21.38 3.86
CA MET A 248 -12.87 -20.69 3.23
C MET A 248 -13.90 -20.20 4.24
N ALA A 249 -14.12 -20.93 5.34
CA ALA A 249 -14.97 -20.47 6.43
C ALA A 249 -14.43 -19.18 7.07
N VAL A 250 -13.13 -19.15 7.37
CA VAL A 250 -12.48 -17.98 7.99
C VAL A 250 -12.45 -16.78 7.04
N ILE A 251 -12.17 -16.98 5.74
CA ILE A 251 -12.22 -15.90 4.75
C ILE A 251 -13.60 -15.26 4.72
N ARG A 252 -14.69 -16.06 4.66
CA ARG A 252 -16.07 -15.54 4.64
C ARG A 252 -16.43 -14.77 5.91
N GLU A 253 -16.04 -15.30 7.08
CA GLU A 253 -16.28 -14.64 8.37
C GLU A 253 -15.57 -13.28 8.44
N LYS A 254 -14.29 -13.22 8.03
CA LYS A 254 -13.51 -11.98 8.09
C LYS A 254 -13.90 -10.99 7.01
N GLU A 255 -14.32 -11.45 5.83
CA GLU A 255 -14.91 -10.59 4.81
C GLU A 255 -16.17 -9.87 5.35
N GLU A 256 -17.05 -10.61 6.02
CA GLU A 256 -18.25 -10.00 6.61
C GLU A 256 -17.91 -9.08 7.78
N THR A 257 -16.95 -9.45 8.61
CA THR A 257 -16.44 -8.56 9.68
C THR A 257 -15.90 -7.26 9.10
N LEU A 258 -15.13 -7.32 8.00
CA LEU A 258 -14.56 -6.16 7.34
C LEU A 258 -15.66 -5.25 6.78
N LYS A 259 -16.66 -5.82 6.09
CA LYS A 259 -17.84 -5.08 5.61
C LYS A 259 -18.56 -4.34 6.73
N GLN A 260 -18.82 -5.01 7.85
CA GLN A 260 -19.50 -4.37 8.99
C GLN A 260 -18.67 -3.23 9.60
N ARG A 261 -17.34 -3.38 9.68
CA ARG A 261 -16.45 -2.31 10.15
C ARG A 261 -16.47 -1.10 9.21
N VAL A 262 -16.39 -1.32 7.90
CA VAL A 262 -16.50 -0.25 6.89
C VAL A 262 -17.85 0.44 7.01
N ILE A 263 -18.97 -0.30 7.03
CA ILE A 263 -20.32 0.29 7.18
C ILE A 263 -20.42 1.15 8.44
N ARG A 264 -19.87 0.67 9.56
CA ARG A 264 -19.87 1.41 10.83
C ARG A 264 -19.05 2.70 10.74
N ALA A 265 -17.88 2.65 10.10
CA ALA A 265 -17.06 3.84 9.86
C ALA A 265 -17.77 4.86 8.97
N LEU A 266 -18.52 4.40 7.95
CA LEU A 266 -19.27 5.28 7.06
C LEU A 266 -20.50 5.92 7.71
N ALA A 267 -21.00 5.38 8.83
CA ALA A 267 -22.20 5.88 9.51
C ALA A 267 -22.07 7.31 10.06
N VAL A 268 -20.84 7.81 10.25
CA VAL A 268 -20.59 9.19 10.70
C VAL A 268 -20.63 10.21 9.56
N PHE A 269 -20.75 9.76 8.31
CA PHE A 269 -20.84 10.61 7.13
C PHE A 269 -22.28 10.72 6.65
N SER A 270 -22.67 11.91 6.22
CA SER A 270 -24.00 12.17 5.62
C SER A 270 -23.93 13.30 4.60
N GLY A 271 -24.98 13.47 3.80
CA GLY A 271 -25.12 14.59 2.87
C GLY A 271 -24.05 14.63 1.76
N TYR A 272 -23.56 13.47 1.34
CA TYR A 272 -22.73 13.31 0.14
C TYR A 272 -23.61 12.87 -1.05
N GLY A 273 -23.30 13.36 -2.25
CA GLY A 273 -24.08 13.08 -3.46
C GLY A 273 -23.56 11.88 -4.25
N ARG A 274 -22.27 11.54 -4.09
CA ARG A 274 -21.61 10.44 -4.79
C ARG A 274 -20.65 9.72 -3.86
N VAL A 275 -20.37 8.46 -4.16
CA VAL A 275 -19.39 7.63 -3.44
C VAL A 275 -18.40 7.06 -4.46
N MET A 276 -17.12 7.06 -4.10
CA MET A 276 -16.05 6.39 -4.83
C MET A 276 -15.31 5.47 -3.86
N VAL A 277 -15.15 4.20 -4.22
CA VAL A 277 -14.39 3.22 -3.44
C VAL A 277 -13.08 2.94 -4.17
N VAL A 278 -11.96 3.05 -3.44
CA VAL A 278 -10.58 2.82 -3.89
C VAL A 278 -9.83 1.99 -2.83
N GLY A 279 -8.56 1.69 -3.07
CA GLY A 279 -7.71 0.87 -2.19
C GLY A 279 -7.15 -0.37 -2.89
#